data_AF-A0A522M5F4-F1
#
_entry.id   AF-A0A522M5F4-F1
#
_cell.length_a   1.000
_cell.length_b   1.000
_cell.length_c   1.000
_cell.angle_alpha   90.00
_cell.angle_beta   90.00
_cell.angle_gamma   90.00
#
_symmetry.space_group_name_H-M   'P 1'
#
loop_
_entity.id
_entity.type
_entity.pdbx_description
1 polymer ?
#
loop_
_entity_poly.entity_id
_entity_poly.type
_entity_poly.pdbx_seq_one_letter_code
_entity_poly.pdbx_strand_id
1 'polypeptide(L)'
;MADIQSVLRPLEQFERLMQEIYNELADALAQDAEAAALFSKLAFEEGSHLSQVQFLRRLARQNAAHFGDVEIDLGVLVREVEELETVREAARRLSLREALVLAIQFEGGVAELHTRPAIAKANPDVARALGNLHAADERHRNALIELACRRGFRTP
;
A
#
# COMPACT_ATOMS: atom_id res chain seq x y z
N MET A 1 -7.55 20.58 -2.37
CA MET A 1 -8.52 19.75 -1.63
C MET A 1 -9.22 18.85 -2.63
N ALA A 2 -9.37 17.58 -2.29
CA ALA A 2 -9.90 16.56 -3.18
C ALA A 2 -11.13 15.90 -2.53
N ASP A 3 -12.16 15.63 -3.31
CA ASP A 3 -13.33 14.87 -2.85
C ASP A 3 -12.90 13.47 -2.41
N ILE A 4 -13.51 12.94 -1.35
CA ILE A 4 -13.12 11.66 -0.75
C ILE A 4 -13.14 10.49 -1.75
N GLN A 5 -14.07 10.45 -2.72
CA GLN A 5 -14.10 9.37 -3.71
C GLN A 5 -12.95 9.49 -4.70
N SER A 6 -12.55 10.72 -5.05
CA SER A 6 -11.38 10.96 -5.91
C SER A 6 -10.08 10.50 -5.27
N VAL A 7 -10.00 10.49 -3.93
CA VAL A 7 -8.85 9.98 -3.16
C VAL A 7 -8.91 8.47 -2.93
N LEU A 8 -10.06 7.96 -2.49
CA LEU A 8 -10.19 6.55 -2.15
C LEU A 8 -10.10 5.63 -3.37
N ARG A 9 -10.41 6.12 -4.57
CA ARG A 9 -10.31 5.32 -5.80
C ARG A 9 -8.87 4.91 -6.15
N PRO A 10 -7.92 5.84 -6.32
CA PRO A 10 -6.53 5.48 -6.56
C PRO A 10 -5.92 4.76 -5.35
N LEU A 11 -6.33 5.08 -4.10
CA LEU A 11 -5.89 4.31 -2.94
C LEU A 11 -6.34 2.84 -3.02
N GLU A 12 -7.58 2.55 -3.43
CA GLU A 12 -8.01 1.16 -3.64
C GLU A 12 -7.16 0.45 -4.70
N GLN A 13 -6.83 1.16 -5.78
CA GLN A 13 -5.99 0.63 -6.84
C GLN A 13 -4.56 0.34 -6.35
N PHE A 14 -4.01 1.21 -5.51
CA PHE A 14 -2.73 1.02 -4.83
C PHE A 14 -2.72 -0.29 -4.01
N GLU A 15 -3.67 -0.48 -3.07
CA GLU A 15 -3.70 -1.69 -2.22
C GLU A 15 -3.82 -2.96 -3.07
N ARG A 16 -4.65 -2.92 -4.12
CA ARG A 16 -4.83 -4.05 -5.05
C ARG A 16 -3.53 -4.38 -5.77
N LEU A 17 -2.82 -3.38 -6.29
CA LEU A 17 -1.56 -3.59 -7.00
C LEU A 17 -0.47 -4.11 -6.06
N MET A 18 -0.38 -3.59 -4.84
CA MET A 18 0.56 -4.09 -3.82
C MET A 18 0.29 -5.56 -3.51
N GLN A 19 -0.98 -5.93 -3.27
CA GLN A 19 -1.38 -7.33 -3.11
C GLN A 19 -0.97 -8.20 -4.30
N GLU A 20 -1.24 -7.76 -5.54
CA GLU A 20 -0.90 -8.51 -6.75
C GLU A 20 0.62 -8.68 -6.91
N ILE A 21 1.39 -7.60 -6.71
CA ILE A 21 2.86 -7.62 -6.77
C ILE A 21 3.43 -8.57 -5.72
N TYR A 22 2.95 -8.53 -4.49
CA TYR A 22 3.44 -9.42 -3.43
C TYR A 22 3.11 -10.89 -3.70
N ASN A 23 1.95 -11.20 -4.26
CA ASN A 23 1.66 -12.57 -4.72
C ASN A 23 2.63 -13.01 -5.82
N GLU A 24 2.86 -12.16 -6.83
CA GLU A 24 3.78 -12.46 -7.93
C GLU A 24 5.23 -12.63 -7.45
N LEU A 25 5.67 -11.83 -6.48
CA LEU A 25 6.99 -11.94 -5.88
C LEU A 25 7.15 -13.20 -5.03
N ALA A 26 6.11 -13.58 -4.27
CA ALA A 26 6.12 -14.82 -3.51
C ALA A 26 6.31 -16.04 -4.41
N ASP A 27 5.62 -16.07 -5.56
CA ASP A 27 5.76 -17.12 -6.56
C ASP A 27 7.14 -17.09 -7.24
N ALA A 28 7.59 -15.91 -7.68
CA ALA A 28 8.86 -15.75 -8.40
C ALA A 28 10.09 -16.10 -7.54
N LEU A 29 10.00 -15.86 -6.23
CA LEU A 29 11.07 -16.09 -5.26
C LEU A 29 10.88 -17.39 -4.46
N ALA A 30 10.05 -18.33 -4.92
CA ALA A 30 9.73 -19.57 -4.21
C ALA A 30 10.95 -20.45 -3.84
N GLN A 31 12.10 -20.27 -4.50
CA GLN A 31 13.35 -20.95 -4.15
C GLN A 31 14.03 -20.37 -2.89
N ASP A 32 13.65 -19.16 -2.47
CA ASP A 32 14.01 -18.54 -1.21
C ASP A 32 12.81 -18.55 -0.27
N ALA A 33 12.68 -19.62 0.52
CA ALA A 33 11.50 -19.86 1.35
C ALA A 33 11.17 -18.72 2.33
N GLU A 34 12.19 -18.02 2.83
CA GLU A 34 11.98 -16.89 3.75
C GLU A 34 11.40 -15.68 3.02
N ALA A 35 11.95 -15.32 1.86
CA ALA A 35 11.44 -14.23 1.05
C ALA A 35 10.02 -14.52 0.54
N ALA A 36 9.79 -15.73 0.03
CA ALA A 36 8.47 -16.15 -0.44
C ALA A 36 7.43 -16.11 0.68
N ALA A 37 7.78 -16.56 1.89
CA ALA A 37 6.88 -16.50 3.05
C ALA A 37 6.57 -15.07 3.46
N LEU A 38 7.56 -14.17 3.45
CA LEU A 38 7.33 -12.75 3.75
C LEU A 38 6.37 -12.13 2.73
N PHE A 39 6.65 -12.24 1.43
CA PHE A 39 5.79 -11.66 0.40
C PHE A 39 4.38 -12.27 0.39
N SER A 40 4.24 -13.58 0.64
CA SER A 40 2.92 -14.21 0.77
C SER A 40 2.14 -13.66 1.96
N LYS A 41 2.82 -13.41 3.09
CA LYS A 41 2.20 -12.78 4.26
C LYS A 41 1.75 -11.35 3.94
N LEU A 42 2.62 -10.54 3.33
CA LEU A 42 2.30 -9.16 2.97
C LEU A 42 1.12 -9.10 1.99
N ALA A 43 1.09 -9.97 0.97
CA ALA A 43 -0.03 -10.05 0.03
C ALA A 43 -1.38 -10.35 0.71
N PHE A 44 -1.37 -11.17 1.76
CA PHE A 44 -2.55 -11.46 2.57
C PHE A 44 -2.98 -10.23 3.40
N GLU A 45 -2.03 -9.54 4.01
CA GLU A 45 -2.28 -8.32 4.78
C GLU A 45 -2.82 -7.19 3.88
N GLU A 46 -2.27 -6.99 2.68
CA GLU A 46 -2.77 -6.03 1.68
C GLU A 46 -4.20 -6.35 1.21
N GLY A 47 -4.59 -7.62 1.16
CA GLY A 47 -5.99 -8.00 0.89
C GLY A 47 -6.96 -7.47 1.96
N SER A 48 -6.49 -7.38 3.20
CA SER A 48 -7.26 -6.78 4.30
C SER A 48 -7.33 -5.26 4.18
N HIS A 49 -6.26 -4.61 3.70
CA HIS A 49 -6.24 -3.18 3.41
C HIS A 49 -7.22 -2.83 2.29
N LEU A 50 -7.14 -3.55 1.17
CA LEU A 50 -8.03 -3.40 0.02
C LEU A 50 -9.50 -3.50 0.44
N SER A 51 -9.84 -4.51 1.24
CA SER A 51 -11.20 -4.72 1.75
C SER A 51 -11.71 -3.55 2.59
N GLN A 52 -10.84 -2.95 3.40
CA GLN A 52 -11.16 -1.78 4.22
C GLN A 52 -11.35 -0.52 3.38
N VAL A 53 -10.48 -0.27 2.40
CA VAL A 53 -10.63 0.87 1.47
C VAL A 53 -11.93 0.75 0.67
N GLN A 54 -12.25 -0.45 0.18
CA GLN A 54 -13.53 -0.72 -0.49
C GLN A 54 -14.74 -0.47 0.41
N PHE A 55 -14.65 -0.83 1.69
CA PHE A 55 -15.69 -0.52 2.67
C PHE A 55 -15.85 0.98 2.88
N LEU A 56 -14.76 1.72 3.05
CA LEU A 56 -14.77 3.18 3.18
C LEU A 56 -15.38 3.85 1.94
N ARG A 57 -15.05 3.37 0.74
CA ARG A 57 -15.65 3.87 -0.51
C ARG A 57 -17.15 3.68 -0.52
N ARG A 58 -17.65 2.50 -0.14
CA ARG A 58 -19.10 2.24 -0.04
C ARG A 58 -19.76 3.18 0.96
N LEU A 59 -19.16 3.35 2.14
CA LEU A 59 -19.67 4.21 3.20
C LEU A 59 -19.74 5.68 2.74
N ALA A 60 -18.69 6.17 2.11
CA ALA A 60 -18.62 7.54 1.58
C ALA A 60 -19.60 7.77 0.42
N ARG A 61 -19.87 6.77 -0.44
CA ARG A 61 -20.92 6.90 -1.47
C ARG A 61 -22.32 6.99 -0.87
N GLN A 62 -22.58 6.25 0.21
CA GLN A 62 -23.89 6.23 0.87
C GLN A 62 -24.13 7.49 1.73
N ASN A 63 -23.06 8.13 2.21
CA ASN A 63 -23.13 9.21 3.19
C ASN A 63 -22.29 10.42 2.74
N ALA A 64 -22.33 10.79 1.46
CA ALA A 64 -21.43 11.80 0.88
C ALA A 64 -21.39 13.12 1.65
N ALA A 65 -22.54 13.58 2.19
CA ALA A 65 -22.63 14.82 2.96
C ALA A 65 -21.88 14.78 4.32
N HIS A 66 -21.53 13.58 4.80
CA HIS A 66 -20.82 13.38 6.06
C HIS A 66 -19.30 13.21 5.87
N PHE A 67 -18.82 13.19 4.63
CA PHE A 67 -17.40 13.12 4.34
C PHE A 67 -16.86 14.48 3.92
N GLY A 68 -15.80 14.92 4.59
CA GLY A 68 -15.10 16.14 4.26
C GLY A 68 -14.12 15.96 3.11
N ASP A 69 -13.81 17.06 2.43
CA ASP A 69 -12.72 17.12 1.46
C ASP A 69 -11.38 16.81 2.14
N VAL A 70 -10.51 16.11 1.40
CA VAL A 70 -9.21 15.68 1.89
C VAL A 70 -8.12 16.60 1.34
N GLU A 71 -7.22 17.05 2.21
CA GLU A 71 -6.08 17.88 1.85
C GLU A 71 -4.89 17.00 1.44
N ILE A 72 -4.85 16.60 0.17
CA ILE A 72 -3.72 15.86 -0.43
C ILE A 72 -3.39 16.37 -1.84
N ASP A 73 -2.18 16.05 -2.30
CA ASP A 73 -1.81 16.11 -3.72
C ASP A 73 -2.23 14.81 -4.41
N LEU A 74 -3.42 14.84 -5.01
CA LEU A 74 -3.95 13.71 -5.77
C LEU A 74 -3.05 13.31 -6.95
N GLY A 75 -2.32 14.27 -7.53
CA GLY A 75 -1.42 14.00 -8.65
C GLY A 75 -0.23 13.13 -8.25
N VAL A 76 0.26 13.26 -7.01
CA VAL A 76 1.33 12.39 -6.49
C VAL A 76 0.82 10.96 -6.31
N LEU A 77 -0.35 10.79 -5.70
CA LEU A 77 -0.95 9.47 -5.49
C LEU A 77 -1.23 8.75 -6.82
N VAL A 78 -1.74 9.47 -7.83
CA VAL A 78 -1.98 8.88 -9.16
C VAL A 78 -0.68 8.43 -9.82
N ARG A 79 0.39 9.24 -9.75
CA ARG A 79 1.71 8.85 -10.30
C ARG A 79 2.28 7.62 -9.61
N GLU A 80 2.15 7.54 -8.30
CA GLU A 80 2.60 6.38 -7.52
C GLU A 80 1.84 5.09 -7.92
N VAL A 81 0.55 5.19 -8.21
CA VAL A 81 -0.25 4.09 -8.77
C VAL A 81 0.24 3.69 -10.17
N GLU A 82 0.52 4.65 -11.05
CA GLU A 82 1.07 4.40 -12.40
C GLU A 82 2.44 3.69 -12.34
N GLU A 83 3.29 4.07 -11.37
CA GLU A 83 4.56 3.41 -11.09
C GLU A 83 4.35 1.95 -10.65
N LEU A 84 3.39 1.70 -9.75
CA LEU A 84 3.04 0.33 -9.33
C LEU A 84 2.55 -0.54 -10.48
N GLU A 85 1.75 -0.01 -11.40
CA GLU A 85 1.32 -0.77 -12.59
C GLU A 85 2.51 -1.22 -13.43
N THR A 86 3.50 -0.34 -13.60
CA THR A 86 4.73 -0.66 -14.32
C THR A 86 5.53 -1.75 -13.60
N VAL A 87 5.64 -1.65 -12.27
CA VAL A 87 6.34 -2.65 -11.44
C VAL A 87 5.63 -3.99 -11.47
N ARG A 88 4.29 -4.00 -11.43
CA ARG A 88 3.48 -5.22 -11.52
C ARG A 88 3.79 -6.02 -12.78
N GLU A 89 3.89 -5.37 -13.94
CA GLU A 89 4.27 -6.05 -15.21
C GLU A 89 5.72 -6.58 -15.22
N ALA A 90 6.56 -6.10 -14.30
CA ALA A 90 7.95 -6.52 -14.15
C ALA A 90 8.18 -7.49 -12.99
N ALA A 91 7.21 -7.66 -12.07
CA ALA A 91 7.41 -8.25 -10.75
C ALA A 91 8.11 -9.62 -10.80
N ARG A 92 7.65 -10.52 -11.69
CA ARG A 92 8.23 -11.87 -11.87
C ARG A 92 9.68 -11.91 -12.34
N ARG A 93 10.22 -10.80 -12.83
CA ARG A 93 11.60 -10.68 -13.33
C ARG A 93 12.52 -9.98 -12.35
N LEU A 94 11.99 -9.45 -11.25
CA LEU A 94 12.78 -8.76 -10.24
C LEU A 94 13.65 -9.75 -9.49
N SER A 95 14.92 -9.38 -9.29
CA SER A 95 15.75 -10.02 -8.28
C SER A 95 15.21 -9.71 -6.87
N LEU A 96 15.57 -10.54 -5.88
CA LEU A 96 15.20 -10.30 -4.48
C LEU A 96 15.60 -8.88 -4.02
N ARG A 97 16.78 -8.41 -4.44
CA ARG A 97 17.25 -7.06 -4.09
C ARG A 97 16.33 -5.98 -4.66
N GLU A 98 15.98 -6.08 -5.93
CA GLU A 98 15.10 -5.11 -6.60
C GLU A 98 13.69 -5.15 -6.00
N ALA A 99 13.16 -6.34 -5.75
CA ALA A 99 11.86 -6.55 -5.11
C ALA A 99 11.80 -5.88 -3.73
N LEU A 100 12.82 -6.09 -2.88
CA LEU A 100 12.88 -5.47 -1.55
C LEU A 100 13.02 -3.95 -1.61
N VAL A 101 13.87 -3.42 -2.50
CA VAL A 101 14.04 -1.96 -2.64
C VAL A 101 12.73 -1.29 -3.07
N LEU A 102 12.06 -1.86 -4.08
CA LEU A 102 10.78 -1.31 -4.56
C LEU A 102 9.69 -1.43 -3.51
N ALA A 103 9.55 -2.59 -2.86
CA ALA A 103 8.57 -2.77 -1.78
C ALA A 103 8.77 -1.75 -0.65
N ILE A 104 10.01 -1.55 -0.18
CA ILE A 104 10.32 -0.56 0.86
C ILE A 104 10.00 0.86 0.42
N GLN A 105 10.18 1.17 -0.87
CA GLN A 105 9.87 2.48 -1.42
C GLN A 105 8.36 2.74 -1.40
N PHE A 106 7.55 1.80 -1.88
CA PHE A 106 6.09 1.95 -1.91
C PHE A 106 5.47 1.94 -0.52
N GLU A 107 5.99 1.10 0.39
CA GLU A 107 5.57 1.07 1.80
C GLU A 107 6.02 2.33 2.59
N GLY A 108 6.91 3.13 1.99
CA GLY A 108 7.31 4.46 2.47
C GLY A 108 6.69 5.59 1.66
N GLY A 109 5.70 5.27 0.84
CA GLY A 109 5.12 6.11 -0.20
C GLY A 109 4.07 7.11 0.28
N VAL A 110 3.52 7.86 -0.67
CA VAL A 110 2.51 8.91 -0.39
C VAL A 110 1.15 8.31 -0.06
N ALA A 111 0.80 7.19 -0.68
CA ALA A 111 -0.41 6.43 -0.37
C ALA A 111 -0.49 6.08 1.13
N GLU A 112 0.60 5.60 1.71
CA GLU A 112 0.61 5.09 3.09
C GLU A 112 0.95 6.16 4.14
N LEU A 113 1.97 6.99 3.88
CA LEU A 113 2.46 7.96 4.87
C LEU A 113 1.67 9.27 4.92
N HIS A 114 0.93 9.61 3.86
CA HIS A 114 0.28 10.91 3.74
C HIS A 114 -1.21 10.83 3.48
N THR A 115 -1.65 9.90 2.62
CA THR A 115 -3.06 9.83 2.20
C THR A 115 -3.95 9.32 3.34
N ARG A 116 -3.60 8.20 3.99
CA ARG A 116 -4.42 7.66 5.10
C ARG A 116 -4.54 8.63 6.29
N PRO A 117 -3.46 9.27 6.78
CA PRO A 117 -3.58 10.29 7.83
C PRO A 117 -4.42 11.51 7.43
N ALA A 118 -4.32 11.96 6.16
CA ALA A 118 -5.12 13.07 5.67
C ALA A 118 -6.62 12.73 5.65
N ILE A 119 -6.99 11.51 5.23
CA ILE A 119 -8.38 11.04 5.28
C ILE A 119 -8.88 10.99 6.72
N ALA A 120 -8.07 10.44 7.64
CA ALA A 120 -8.40 10.34 9.06
C ALA A 120 -8.62 11.72 9.70
N LYS A 121 -7.77 12.70 9.36
CA LYS A 121 -7.90 14.09 9.83
C LYS A 121 -9.18 14.75 9.32
N ALA A 122 -9.52 14.53 8.05
CA ALA A 122 -10.73 15.09 7.44
C ALA A 122 -12.02 14.40 7.90
N ASN A 123 -11.93 13.13 8.35
CA ASN A 123 -13.08 12.28 8.66
C ASN A 123 -12.87 11.52 9.99
N PRO A 124 -13.05 12.17 11.16
CA PRO A 124 -12.74 11.59 12.47
C PRO A 124 -13.47 10.28 12.78
N ASP A 125 -14.69 10.10 12.25
CA ASP A 125 -15.50 8.90 12.48
C ASP A 125 -14.87 7.62 11.92
N VAL A 126 -14.01 7.75 10.91
CA VAL A 126 -13.26 6.63 10.31
C VAL A 126 -11.78 6.62 10.69
N ALA A 127 -11.31 7.62 11.44
CA ALA A 127 -9.91 7.78 11.80
C ALA A 127 -9.34 6.58 12.56
N ARG A 128 -10.13 5.95 13.44
CA ARG A 128 -9.69 4.76 14.19
C ARG A 128 -9.41 3.58 13.26
N ALA A 129 -10.25 3.35 12.27
CA ALA A 129 -10.05 2.27 11.30
C ALA A 129 -8.78 2.52 10.47
N LEU A 130 -8.57 3.77 10.03
CA LEU A 130 -7.41 4.18 9.25
C LEU A 130 -6.10 4.19 10.05
N GLY A 131 -6.13 4.49 11.35
CA GLY A 131 -4.94 4.45 12.20
C GLY A 131 -4.38 3.03 12.36
N ASN A 132 -5.24 2.01 12.38
CA ASN A 132 -4.81 0.61 12.42
C ASN A 132 -4.11 0.17 11.13
N LEU A 133 -4.53 0.72 9.98
CA LEU A 133 -3.90 0.47 8.68
C LEU A 133 -2.51 1.10 8.61
N HIS A 134 -2.38 2.36 9.01
CA HIS A 134 -1.07 3.04 9.02
C HIS A 134 -0.04 2.30 9.89
N ALA A 135 -0.45 1.77 11.04
CA ALA A 135 0.45 0.96 11.86
C ALA A 135 0.81 -0.40 11.21
N ALA A 136 -0.02 -0.92 10.31
CA ALA A 136 0.27 -2.13 9.56
C ALA A 136 1.30 -1.87 8.46
N ASP A 137 1.10 -0.82 7.66
CA ASP A 137 2.05 -0.30 6.66
C ASP A 137 3.46 -0.14 7.27
N GLU A 138 3.58 0.50 8.45
CA GLU A 138 4.87 0.63 9.14
C GLU A 138 5.51 -0.73 9.49
N ARG A 139 4.71 -1.73 9.86
CA ARG A 139 5.22 -3.08 10.16
C ARG A 139 5.67 -3.80 8.90
N HIS A 140 4.96 -3.63 7.79
CA HIS A 140 5.35 -4.20 6.50
C HIS A 140 6.71 -3.64 6.07
N ARG A 141 6.84 -2.31 6.04
CA ARG A 141 8.09 -1.62 5.74
C ARG A 141 9.25 -2.10 6.61
N ASN A 142 9.04 -2.20 7.92
CA ASN A 142 10.08 -2.65 8.85
C ASN A 142 10.49 -4.12 8.60
N ALA A 143 9.54 -5.01 8.31
CA ALA A 143 9.84 -6.41 8.00
C ALA A 143 10.66 -6.55 6.70
N LEU A 144 10.36 -5.74 5.69
CA LEU A 144 11.12 -5.69 4.44
C LEU A 144 12.55 -5.16 4.66
N ILE A 145 12.70 -4.08 5.44
CA ILE A 145 14.02 -3.55 5.82
C ILE A 145 14.83 -4.58 6.59
N GLU A 146 14.20 -5.28 7.55
CA GLU A 146 14.87 -6.32 8.33
C GLU A 146 15.39 -7.45 7.43
N LEU A 147 14.57 -7.94 6.49
CA LEU A 147 15.01 -8.94 5.53
C LEU A 147 16.15 -8.41 4.65
N ALA A 148 16.02 -7.19 4.11
CA ALA A 148 17.07 -6.57 3.29
C ALA A 148 18.40 -6.45 4.03
N CYS A 149 18.38 -5.99 5.29
CA CYS A 149 19.56 -5.91 6.16
C CYS A 149 20.19 -7.28 6.39
N ARG A 150 19.41 -8.33 6.69
CA ARG A 150 19.90 -9.69 6.87
C ARG A 150 20.53 -10.28 5.60
N ARG A 151 20.07 -9.84 4.42
CA ARG A 151 20.63 -10.20 3.11
C ARG A 151 21.78 -9.30 2.65
N GLY A 152 22.18 -8.30 3.45
CA GLY A 152 23.29 -7.40 3.16
C GLY A 152 22.98 -6.34 2.09
N PHE A 153 21.71 -6.08 1.81
CA PHE A 153 21.30 -5.04 0.88
C PHE A 153 21.23 -3.68 1.57
N ARG A 154 21.67 -2.63 0.87
CA ARG A 154 21.41 -1.25 1.30
C ARG A 154 19.96 -0.90 0.97
N THR A 155 19.21 -0.48 1.99
CA THR A 155 17.86 0.06 1.84
C THR A 155 17.95 1.58 1.63
N PRO A 156 17.04 2.18 0.85
CA PRO A 156 16.90 3.63 0.74
C PRO A 156 16.43 4.27 2.07
#